data_AF-R6ZPB2-F1
#
_entry.id   AF-R6ZPB2-F1
#
_cell.length_a   1.000
_cell.length_b   1.000
_cell.length_c   1.000
_cell.angle_alpha   90.00
_cell.angle_beta   90.00
_cell.angle_gamma   90.00
#
_symmetry.space_group_name_H-M   'P 1'
#
loop_
_entity.id
_entity.type
_entity.pdbx_description
1 polymer ?
#
loop_
_entity_poly.entity_id
_entity_poly.type
_entity_poly.pdbx_seq_one_letter_code
_entity_poly.pdbx_strand_id
1 'polypeptide(L)'
;MAQRICPACAGYMLASHTSSEPAGHLLLEALHKKAAISAGLCLGEGTGAAALMPLLDMSLRIYREMSTFKEIQIEDYKPLK
;
A
#
# COMPACT_ATOMS: atom_id res chain seq x y z
N MET A 1 19.13 -0.89 -2.53
CA MET A 1 20.17 -1.66 -3.25
C MET A 1 19.58 -2.69 -4.21
N ALA A 2 18.65 -3.56 -3.77
CA ALA A 2 18.08 -4.61 -4.61
C ALA A 2 17.56 -4.15 -5.99
N GLN A 3 16.78 -3.06 -6.07
CA GLN A 3 16.30 -2.51 -7.35
C GLN A 3 17.44 -2.12 -8.32
N ARG A 4 18.60 -1.67 -7.81
CA ARG A 4 19.75 -1.33 -8.67
C ARG A 4 20.45 -2.57 -9.20
N ILE A 5 20.44 -3.65 -8.43
CA ILE A 5 21.03 -4.95 -8.80
C ILE A 5 20.11 -5.70 -9.77
N CYS A 6 18.81 -5.75 -9.47
CA CYS A 6 17.79 -6.40 -10.27
C CYS A 6 16.56 -5.49 -10.39
N PRO A 7 16.44 -4.67 -11.45
CA PRO A 7 15.33 -3.71 -11.60
C PRO A 7 13.94 -4.35 -11.49
N ALA A 8 13.78 -5.59 -11.95
CA ALA A 8 12.51 -6.31 -11.88
C ALA A 8 12.00 -6.53 -10.45
N CYS A 9 12.87 -6.59 -9.43
CA CYS A 9 12.42 -6.77 -8.05
C CYS A 9 11.58 -5.58 -7.53
N ALA A 10 11.70 -4.40 -8.15
CA ALA A 10 10.87 -3.24 -7.80
C ALA A 10 9.38 -3.52 -7.97
N GLY A 11 8.98 -4.38 -8.91
CA GLY A 11 7.58 -4.79 -9.11
C GLY A 11 6.98 -5.54 -7.91
N TYR A 12 7.83 -6.13 -7.07
CA TYR A 12 7.42 -6.93 -5.90
C TYR A 12 7.52 -6.15 -4.58
N MET A 13 8.08 -4.93 -4.59
CA MET A 13 8.22 -4.11 -3.40
C MET A 13 6.92 -3.39 -3.06
N LEU A 14 6.45 -3.60 -1.83
CA LEU A 14 5.35 -2.86 -1.22
C LEU A 14 5.92 -1.98 -0.09
N ALA A 15 5.66 -0.67 -0.15
CA ALA A 15 6.04 0.25 0.90
C ALA A 15 4.97 0.24 2.00
N SER A 16 5.37 -0.11 3.23
CA SER A 16 4.45 -0.19 4.36
C SER A 16 4.09 1.18 4.92
N HIS A 17 5.10 1.87 5.45
CA HIS A 17 4.94 3.15 6.11
C HIS A 17 6.01 4.14 5.67
N THR A 18 5.72 5.42 5.83
CA THR A 18 6.74 6.47 5.80
C THR A 18 7.38 6.54 7.19
N SER A 19 8.67 6.21 7.30
CA SER A 19 9.45 6.37 8.54
C SER A 19 9.55 7.86 8.90
N SER A 20 9.46 8.19 10.19
CA SER A 20 9.74 9.54 10.70
C SER A 20 11.23 9.88 10.74
N GLU A 21 12.11 8.96 10.32
CA GLU A 21 13.51 9.28 10.12
C GLU A 21 13.67 10.29 8.96
N PRO A 22 14.70 11.17 9.01
CA PRO A 22 14.86 12.26 8.04
C PRO A 22 14.84 11.85 6.57
N ALA A 23 15.30 10.64 6.25
CA ALA A 23 15.39 10.15 4.88
C ALA A 23 14.20 9.27 4.44
N GLY A 24 13.19 9.06 5.30
CA GLY A 24 12.09 8.14 5.03
C GLY A 24 11.34 8.46 3.74
N HIS A 25 10.98 9.73 3.54
CA HIS A 25 10.31 10.18 2.33
C HIS A 25 11.21 10.12 1.08
N LEU A 26 12.46 10.57 1.20
CA LEU A 26 13.44 10.57 0.11
C LEU A 26 13.69 9.14 -0.42
N LEU A 27 13.70 8.14 0.48
CA LEU A 27 13.85 6.74 0.08
C LEU A 27 12.65 6.26 -0.75
N LEU A 28 11.43 6.62 -0.36
CA LEU A 28 10.22 6.25 -1.09
C LEU A 28 10.19 6.91 -2.48
N GLU A 29 10.59 8.17 -2.59
CA GLU A 29 10.73 8.87 -3.87
C GLU A 29 11.76 8.19 -4.78
N ALA A 30 12.94 7.87 -4.25
CA ALA A 30 14.00 7.20 -5.00
C ALA A 30 13.63 5.78 -5.47
N LEU A 31 12.72 5.10 -4.75
CA LEU A 31 12.17 3.80 -5.13
C LEU A 31 10.91 3.92 -6.01
N HIS A 32 10.41 5.14 -6.25
CA HIS A 32 9.12 5.42 -6.89
C HIS A 32 7.97 4.64 -6.24
N LYS A 33 7.93 4.66 -4.89
CA LYS A 33 6.91 3.98 -4.09
C LYS A 33 6.13 4.96 -3.24
N LYS A 34 4.88 4.59 -2.94
CA LYS A 34 4.03 5.28 -1.97
C LYS A 34 3.73 4.32 -0.84
N ALA A 35 3.97 4.74 0.39
CA ALA A 35 3.62 3.97 1.56
C ALA A 35 2.10 4.05 1.85
N ALA A 36 1.54 2.97 2.39
CA ALA A 36 0.14 2.93 2.80
C ALA A 36 -0.12 3.67 4.13
N ILE A 37 0.89 3.73 5.01
CA ILE A 37 0.75 4.25 6.37
C ILE A 37 1.63 5.50 6.55
N SER A 38 1.05 6.56 7.11
CA SER A 38 1.78 7.77 7.53
C SER A 38 1.38 8.11 8.97
N ALA A 39 2.07 7.49 9.93
CA ALA A 39 1.64 7.46 11.34
C ALA A 39 2.77 7.81 12.34
N GLY A 40 3.83 8.48 11.89
CA GLY A 40 4.89 8.92 12.80
C GLY A 40 5.82 7.81 13.31
N LEU A 41 5.82 6.61 12.71
CA LEU A 41 6.59 5.45 13.18
C LEU A 41 8.09 5.60 12.87
N CYS A 42 8.95 5.21 13.81
CA CYS A 42 10.42 5.20 13.63
C CYS A 42 11.13 4.13 14.48
N LEU A 43 10.43 3.08 14.92
CA LEU A 43 11.02 2.02 15.76
C LEU A 43 11.96 1.10 14.97
N GLY A 44 11.65 0.81 13.71
CA GLY A 44 12.39 -0.18 12.92
C GLY A 44 11.90 -1.61 13.18
N GLU A 45 12.81 -2.58 13.12
CA GLU A 45 12.56 -4.02 13.40
C GLU A 45 11.45 -4.68 12.55
N GLY A 46 11.08 -4.06 11.43
CA GLY A 46 9.98 -4.55 10.59
C GLY A 46 8.59 -4.23 11.14
N THR A 47 8.47 -3.46 12.22
CA THR A 47 7.18 -3.12 12.86
C THR A 47 6.18 -2.46 11.90
N GLY A 48 6.65 -1.55 11.05
CA GLY A 48 5.79 -0.97 10.00
C GLY A 48 5.36 -1.99 8.93
N ALA A 49 6.20 -2.96 8.60
CA ALA A 49 5.81 -4.05 7.69
C ALA A 49 4.78 -4.99 8.33
N ALA A 50 4.95 -5.32 9.61
CA ALA A 50 3.94 -6.07 10.36
C ALA A 50 2.60 -5.32 10.44
N ALA A 51 2.63 -3.99 10.64
CA ALA A 51 1.44 -3.15 10.64
C ALA A 51 0.71 -3.09 9.29
N LEU A 52 1.42 -3.29 8.17
CA LEU A 52 0.81 -3.34 6.83
C LEU A 52 0.01 -4.64 6.61
N MET A 53 0.40 -5.75 7.21
CA MET A 53 -0.21 -7.06 6.98
C MET A 53 -1.75 -7.09 7.15
N PRO A 54 -2.33 -6.60 8.27
CA PRO A 54 -3.79 -6.57 8.41
C PRO A 54 -4.50 -5.68 7.38
N LEU A 55 -3.84 -4.63 6.86
CA LEU A 55 -4.40 -3.81 5.77
C LEU A 55 -4.44 -4.59 4.45
N LEU A 56 -3.45 -5.45 4.19
CA LEU A 56 -3.46 -6.34 3.03
C LEU A 56 -4.55 -7.40 3.16
N ASP A 57 -4.73 -7.99 4.34
CA ASP A 57 -5.82 -8.94 4.59
C ASP A 57 -7.19 -8.29 4.39
N MET A 58 -7.40 -7.08 4.91
CA MET A 58 -8.62 -6.30 4.68
C MET A 58 -8.84 -6.02 3.19
N SER A 59 -7.80 -5.58 2.48
CA SER A 59 -7.87 -5.29 1.04
C SER A 59 -8.22 -6.54 0.23
N LEU A 60 -7.62 -7.67 0.57
CA LEU A 60 -7.91 -8.97 -0.05
C LEU A 60 -9.34 -9.40 0.20
N ARG A 61 -9.85 -9.19 1.42
CA ARG A 61 -11.22 -9.50 1.79
C ARG A 61 -12.22 -8.67 1.00
N ILE A 62 -12.02 -7.34 0.92
CA ILE A 62 -12.84 -6.46 0.10
C ILE A 62 -12.83 -6.93 -1.36
N TYR A 63 -11.65 -7.21 -1.91
CA TYR A 63 -11.52 -7.63 -3.30
C TYR A 63 -12.25 -8.95 -3.63
N ARG A 64 -12.31 -9.89 -2.67
CA ARG A 64 -12.90 -11.22 -2.88
C ARG A 64 -14.36 -11.34 -2.47
N GLU A 65 -14.77 -10.61 -1.43
CA GLU A 65 -16.05 -10.83 -0.75
C GLU A 65 -17.02 -9.65 -0.89
N MET A 66 -16.56 -8.48 -1.35
CA MET A 66 -17.47 -7.34 -1.51
C MET A 66 -18.40 -7.58 -2.69
N SER A 67 -19.70 -7.44 -2.43
CA SER A 67 -20.72 -7.66 -3.45
C SER A 67 -20.65 -6.61 -4.57
N THR A 68 -20.92 -7.04 -5.79
CA THR A 68 -21.04 -6.14 -6.95
C THR A 68 -22.33 -5.33 -6.90
N PHE A 69 -22.40 -4.19 -7.61
CA PHE A 69 -23.64 -3.39 -7.70
C PHE A 69 -24.85 -4.21 -8.15
N LYS A 70 -24.64 -5.14 -9.09
CA LYS A 70 -25.66 -6.08 -9.55
C LYS A 70 -26.18 -6.99 -8.44
N GLU A 71 -25.30 -7.50 -7.58
CA GLU A 71 -25.66 -8.41 -6.48
C GLU A 71 -26.47 -7.68 -5.39
N ILE A 72 -26.18 -6.41 -5.15
CA ILE A 72 -26.91 -5.57 -4.18
C ILE A 72 -28.05 -4.76 -4.82
N GLN A 73 -28.37 -5.00 -6.08
CA GLN A 73 -29.48 -4.37 -6.81
C GLN A 73 -29.43 -2.84 -6.85
N ILE A 74 -28.22 -2.27 -6.91
CA ILE A 74 -28.00 -0.83 -7.07
C ILE A 74 -27.66 -0.54 -8.53
N GLU A 75 -28.25 0.52 -9.10
CA GLU A 75 -27.89 0.97 -10.45
C GLU A 75 -26.47 1.55 -10.47
N ASP A 76 -25.71 1.24 -11.53
CA ASP A 76 -24.38 1.79 -11.74
C ASP A 76 -24.41 3.33 -11.77
N TYR A 77 -23.41 3.94 -11.15
CA TYR A 77 -23.26 5.40 -11.12
C TYR A 77 -23.20 5.97 -12.55
N LYS A 78 -24.10 6.90 -12.85
CA LYS A 78 -24.08 7.70 -14.08
C LYS A 78 -23.64 9.12 -13.73
N PRO A 79 -22.50 9.61 -14.25
CA PRO A 79 -22.10 11.01 -14.07
C PRO A 79 -23.23 11.94 -14.53
N LEU A 80 -23.59 12.92 -13.71
CA LEU A 80 -24.52 13.98 -14.11
C LEU A 80 -23.84 14.79 -15.22
N LYS A 81 -24.54 14.93 -16.36
CA LYS A 81 -24.13 15.79 -17.47
C LYS A 81 -24.31 17.25 -17.13
#